data_AF-B3PCU5-F1
#
_entry.id   AF-B3PCU5-F1
#
_cell.length_a   1.000
_cell.length_b   1.000
_cell.length_c   1.000
_cell.angle_alpha   90.00
_cell.angle_beta   90.00
_cell.angle_gamma   90.00
#
_symmetry.space_group_name_H-M   'P 1'
#
loop_
_entity.id
_entity.type
_entity.pdbx_description
1 polymer ?
#
loop_
_entity_poly.entity_id
_entity_poly.type
_entity_poly.pdbx_seq_one_letter_code
_entity_poly.pdbx_strand_id
1 'polypeptide(L)'
;MAWNSNNRAHACLWLFEIWDKNQRDAGFDEVGEWHTPFIIEFTVGGSPELKAAKARSHAEKLDGVFTALYRACYEQGADRTTAIEEMEAVLNDGSKIMADLADIVDANYKFLGEI
;
A
#
# COMPACT_ATOMS: atom_id res chain seq x y z
N MET A 1 -11.27 1.34 -7.79
CA MET A 1 -11.20 2.47 -8.75
C MET A 1 -10.04 2.20 -9.70
N ALA A 2 -9.82 3.01 -10.73
CA ALA A 2 -8.70 2.80 -11.64
C ALA A 2 -7.40 3.35 -11.03
N TRP A 3 -6.34 2.56 -11.02
CA TRP A 3 -4.97 3.03 -10.75
C TRP A 3 -4.68 4.26 -11.61
N ASN A 4 -4.32 5.37 -10.96
CA ASN A 4 -4.34 6.70 -11.58
C ASN A 4 -3.29 7.60 -10.94
N SER A 5 -2.34 8.07 -11.74
CA SER A 5 -1.23 8.92 -11.28
C SER A 5 -1.66 10.34 -10.88
N ASN A 6 -2.87 10.76 -11.27
CA ASN A 6 -3.45 12.02 -10.80
C ASN A 6 -4.05 11.91 -9.40
N ASN A 7 -4.31 10.69 -8.91
CA ASN A 7 -4.71 10.46 -7.54
C ASN A 7 -3.45 10.51 -6.65
N ARG A 8 -3.49 11.32 -5.59
CA ARG A 8 -2.31 11.59 -4.76
C ARG A 8 -1.97 10.40 -3.87
N ALA A 9 -2.96 9.72 -3.30
CA ALA A 9 -2.77 8.45 -2.61
C ALA A 9 -2.03 7.43 -3.48
N HIS A 10 -2.47 7.26 -4.74
CA HIS A 10 -1.83 6.33 -5.67
C HIS A 10 -0.38 6.72 -6.00
N ALA A 11 -0.13 8.00 -6.28
CA ALA A 11 1.21 8.51 -6.56
C ALA A 11 2.17 8.38 -5.36
N CYS A 12 1.68 8.66 -4.15
CA CYS A 12 2.45 8.50 -2.91
C CYS A 12 2.77 7.03 -2.63
N LEU A 13 1.79 6.15 -2.80
CA LEU A 13 1.97 4.71 -2.66
C LEU A 13 3.00 4.18 -3.68
N TRP A 14 2.90 4.59 -4.95
CA TRP A 14 3.90 4.27 -5.99
C TRP A 14 5.31 4.72 -5.60
N LEU A 15 5.47 5.99 -5.20
CA LEU A 15 6.77 6.56 -4.82
C LEU A 15 7.43 5.82 -3.65
N PHE A 16 6.62 5.36 -2.69
CA PHE A 16 7.13 4.57 -1.58
C PHE A 16 7.60 3.18 -2.04
N GLU A 17 6.81 2.45 -2.81
CA GLU A 17 7.16 1.07 -3.19
C GLU A 17 8.37 1.01 -4.12
N ILE A 18 8.52 1.93 -5.08
CA ILE A 18 9.72 1.96 -5.92
C ILE A 18 11.00 2.22 -5.10
N TRP A 19 10.86 2.98 -4.00
CA TRP A 19 11.96 3.26 -3.09
C TRP A 19 12.25 2.05 -2.18
N ASP A 20 11.22 1.46 -1.58
CA ASP A 20 11.34 0.27 -0.70
C ASP A 20 11.90 -0.93 -1.46
N LYS A 21 11.46 -1.15 -2.70
CA LYS A 21 11.95 -2.23 -3.58
C LYS A 21 13.20 -1.90 -4.37
N ASN A 22 13.70 -0.67 -4.27
CA ASN A 22 14.82 -0.17 -5.05
C ASN A 22 14.63 -0.36 -6.58
N GLN A 23 13.40 -0.24 -7.06
CA GLN A 23 12.99 -0.37 -8.47
C GLN A 23 12.76 1.01 -9.09
N ARG A 24 13.81 1.83 -9.12
CA ARG A 24 13.70 3.26 -9.50
C ARG A 24 13.30 3.51 -10.95
N ASP A 25 13.47 2.49 -11.80
CA ASP A 25 13.15 2.56 -13.23
C ASP A 25 11.73 2.05 -13.55
N ALA A 26 11.01 1.50 -12.56
CA ALA A 26 9.68 0.94 -12.77
C ALA A 26 8.63 2.04 -13.02
N GLY A 27 7.87 1.88 -14.09
CA GLY A 27 6.82 2.81 -14.48
C GLY A 27 5.63 2.79 -13.50
N PHE A 28 4.86 3.88 -13.44
CA PHE A 28 3.65 3.93 -12.60
C PHE A 28 2.68 2.78 -12.93
N ASP A 29 2.38 2.57 -14.21
CA ASP A 29 1.45 1.53 -14.66
C ASP A 29 1.97 0.11 -14.34
N GLU A 30 3.28 -0.11 -14.51
CA GLU A 30 3.93 -1.39 -14.20
C GLU A 30 3.83 -1.74 -12.71
N VAL A 31 4.06 -0.75 -11.84
CA VAL A 31 3.96 -0.95 -10.39
C VAL A 31 2.53 -1.26 -9.97
N GLY A 32 1.53 -0.71 -10.67
CA GLY A 32 0.11 -1.03 -10.43
C GLY A 32 -0.21 -2.53 -10.57
N GLU A 33 0.55 -3.25 -11.39
CA GLU A 33 0.40 -4.69 -11.63
C GLU A 33 1.22 -5.57 -10.67
N TRP A 34 2.01 -4.98 -9.76
CA TRP A 34 2.79 -5.76 -8.80
C TRP A 34 1.89 -6.54 -7.85
N HIS A 35 2.12 -7.85 -7.79
CA HIS A 35 1.38 -8.73 -6.90
C HIS A 35 1.80 -8.57 -5.44
N THR A 36 0.84 -8.70 -4.53
CA THR A 36 1.09 -8.57 -3.08
C THR A 36 2.22 -9.45 -2.54
N PRO A 37 2.47 -10.70 -2.99
CA PRO A 37 3.60 -11.48 -2.50
C PRO A 37 4.96 -10.85 -2.83
N PHE A 38 5.06 -10.14 -3.95
CA PHE A 38 6.26 -9.37 -4.30
C PHE A 38 6.42 -8.16 -3.36
N ILE A 39 5.33 -7.43 -3.11
CA ILE A 39 5.30 -6.24 -2.24
C ILE A 39 5.74 -6.60 -0.81
N ILE A 40 5.24 -7.69 -0.23
CA ILE A 40 5.60 -8.11 1.13
C ILE A 40 6.87 -9.01 1.18
N GLU A 41 7.52 -9.22 0.04
CA GLU A 41 8.68 -10.10 -0.14
C GLU A 41 8.44 -11.52 0.41
N PHE A 42 7.27 -12.06 0.14
CA PHE A 42 6.89 -13.41 0.55
C PHE A 42 7.25 -14.42 -0.55
N THR A 43 8.01 -15.44 -0.18
CA THR A 43 8.41 -16.52 -1.09
C THR A 43 7.38 -17.66 -1.06
N VAL A 44 7.16 -18.28 -2.22
CA VAL A 44 6.29 -19.44 -2.34
C VAL A 44 6.85 -20.59 -1.49
N GLY A 45 6.12 -20.99 -0.45
CA GLY A 45 6.53 -22.00 0.53
C GLY A 45 6.71 -21.48 1.96
N GLY A 46 6.58 -20.16 2.20
CA GLY A 46 6.50 -19.61 3.56
C GLY A 46 5.23 -20.03 4.30
N SER A 47 5.25 -19.98 5.64
CA SER A 47 4.07 -20.30 6.44
C SER A 47 3.02 -19.19 6.35
N PRO A 48 1.71 -19.49 6.49
CA PRO A 48 0.66 -18.49 6.51
C PRO A 48 0.86 -17.42 7.60
N GLU A 49 1.41 -17.81 8.76
CA GLU A 49 1.71 -16.89 9.87
C GLU A 49 2.82 -15.91 9.50
N LEU A 50 3.86 -16.39 8.79
CA LEU A 50 4.92 -15.52 8.30
C LEU A 50 4.40 -14.53 7.24
N LYS A 51 3.47 -14.97 6.40
CA LYS A 51 2.81 -14.10 5.42
C LYS A 51 2.04 -12.98 6.11
N ALA A 52 1.20 -13.32 7.08
CA ALA A 52 0.43 -12.34 7.86
C ALA A 52 1.35 -11.36 8.59
N ALA A 53 2.42 -11.85 9.23
CA ALA A 53 3.39 -10.99 9.90
C ALA A 53 4.09 -10.01 8.95
N LYS A 54 4.45 -10.46 7.74
CA LYS A 54 5.02 -9.60 6.69
C LYS A 54 4.02 -8.58 6.16
N ALA A 55 2.79 -9.00 5.88
CA ALA A 55 1.71 -8.12 5.44
C ALA A 55 1.44 -7.01 6.46
N ARG A 56 1.29 -7.37 7.74
CA ARG A 56 1.09 -6.41 8.83
C ARG A 56 2.27 -5.46 8.97
N SER A 57 3.50 -5.97 8.97
CA SER A 57 4.69 -5.13 9.07
C SER A 57 4.79 -4.13 7.91
N HIS A 58 4.39 -4.54 6.70
CA HIS A 58 4.37 -3.66 5.54
C HIS A 58 3.25 -2.60 5.63
N ALA A 59 2.06 -2.98 6.08
CA ALA A 59 0.97 -2.05 6.36
C ALA A 59 1.35 -0.99 7.41
N GLU A 60 2.05 -1.40 8.48
CA GLU A 60 2.56 -0.47 9.50
C GLU A 60 3.62 0.50 8.96
N LYS A 61 4.47 0.06 8.03
CA LYS A 61 5.42 0.94 7.33
C LYS A 61 4.69 1.97 6.47
N LEU A 62 3.71 1.54 5.69
CA LEU A 62 2.89 2.40 4.84
C LEU A 62 2.19 3.48 5.68
N ASP A 63 1.50 3.09 6.76
CA ASP A 63 0.87 4.01 7.69
C ASP A 63 1.84 5.07 8.22
N GLY A 64 3.04 4.63 8.65
CA GLY A 64 4.08 5.52 9.13
C GLY A 64 4.58 6.50 8.06
N VAL A 65 4.78 6.04 6.82
CA VAL A 65 5.19 6.91 5.71
C VAL A 65 4.09 7.88 5.33
N PHE A 66 2.85 7.42 5.23
CA PHE A 66 1.73 8.28 4.84
C PHE A 66 1.51 9.39 5.86
N THR A 67 1.48 9.06 7.15
CA THR A 67 1.23 10.04 8.22
C THR A 67 2.45 10.92 8.51
N ALA A 68 3.68 10.37 8.54
CA ALA A 68 4.86 11.13 8.92
C ALA A 68 5.54 11.85 7.74
N LEU A 69 5.67 11.17 6.59
CA LEU A 69 6.38 11.73 5.42
C LEU A 69 5.43 12.51 4.51
N TYR A 70 4.29 11.92 4.15
CA TYR A 70 3.32 12.56 3.26
C TYR A 70 2.28 13.41 3.99
N ARG A 71 2.31 13.41 5.33
CA ARG A 71 1.41 14.19 6.20
C ARG A 71 -0.06 13.93 5.90
N ALA A 72 -0.39 12.72 5.49
CA ALA A 72 -1.75 12.28 5.30
C ALA A 72 -2.49 12.25 6.64
N CYS A 73 -3.78 12.54 6.61
CA CYS A 73 -4.69 12.37 7.73
C CYS A 73 -5.64 11.20 7.44
N TYR A 74 -6.20 10.57 8.46
CA TYR A 74 -7.22 9.55 8.24
C TYR A 74 -8.52 10.21 7.72
N GLU A 75 -9.18 9.54 6.79
CA GLU A 75 -10.51 9.92 6.31
C GLU A 75 -11.59 9.74 7.38
N GLN A 76 -12.77 10.33 7.17
CA GLN A 76 -13.84 10.27 8.17
C GLN A 76 -14.31 8.82 8.41
N GLY A 77 -14.11 8.34 9.64
CA GLY A 77 -14.49 6.98 10.03
C GLY A 77 -13.36 5.97 9.91
N ALA A 78 -12.20 6.36 9.36
CA ALA A 78 -10.98 5.59 9.41
C ALA A 78 -10.15 6.00 10.64
N ASP A 79 -9.44 5.03 11.20
CA ASP A 79 -8.36 5.27 12.14
C ASP A 79 -7.17 4.37 11.79
N ARG A 80 -6.08 4.54 12.54
CA ARG A 80 -4.85 3.75 12.33
C ARG A 80 -5.11 2.24 12.34
N THR A 81 -5.99 1.77 13.21
CA THR A 81 -6.27 0.34 13.37
C THR A 81 -7.01 -0.16 12.13
N THR A 82 -8.08 0.52 11.75
CA THR A 82 -8.87 0.17 10.55
C THR A 82 -8.01 0.21 9.29
N ALA A 83 -7.21 1.25 9.11
CA ALA A 83 -6.35 1.38 7.93
C ALA A 83 -5.31 0.26 7.83
N ILE A 84 -4.66 -0.10 8.95
CA ILE A 84 -3.69 -1.20 8.99
C ILE A 84 -4.38 -2.54 8.73
N GLU A 85 -5.55 -2.80 9.31
CA GLU A 85 -6.29 -4.05 9.14
C GLU A 85 -6.75 -4.24 7.69
N GLU A 86 -7.25 -3.19 7.04
CA GLU A 86 -7.68 -3.24 5.63
C GLU A 86 -6.49 -3.41 4.68
N MET A 87 -5.38 -2.70 4.91
CA MET A 87 -4.14 -2.90 4.15
C MET A 87 -3.59 -4.32 4.34
N GLU A 88 -3.55 -4.82 5.58
CA GLU A 88 -3.10 -6.18 5.89
C GLU A 88 -3.96 -7.22 5.16
N ALA A 89 -5.28 -7.05 5.12
CA ALA A 89 -6.19 -7.95 4.42
C ALA A 89 -5.88 -8.05 2.91
N VAL A 90 -5.64 -6.92 2.24
CA VAL A 90 -5.26 -6.91 0.83
C VAL A 90 -3.88 -7.53 0.62
N LEU A 91 -2.88 -7.13 1.41
CA LEU A 91 -1.51 -7.65 1.32
C LEU A 91 -1.42 -9.15 1.61
N ASN A 92 -2.34 -9.68 2.39
CA ASN A 92 -2.42 -11.11 2.69
C ASN A 92 -3.16 -11.91 1.60
N ASP A 93 -3.84 -11.27 0.65
CA ASP A 93 -4.43 -11.92 -0.51
C ASP A 93 -3.44 -11.93 -1.68
N GLY A 94 -2.91 -13.10 -2.01
CA GLY A 94 -1.91 -13.26 -3.07
C GLY A 94 -2.45 -13.05 -4.50
N SER A 95 -3.77 -12.97 -4.67
CA SER A 95 -4.39 -12.68 -5.96
C SER A 95 -4.50 -11.19 -6.25
N LYS A 96 -4.31 -10.34 -5.23
CA LYS A 96 -4.39 -8.89 -5.31
C LYS A 96 -3.11 -8.29 -5.87
N ILE A 97 -3.27 -7.08 -6.39
CA ILE A 97 -2.20 -6.26 -6.92
C ILE A 97 -2.11 -4.93 -6.17
N MET A 98 -1.04 -4.19 -6.44
CA MET A 98 -0.80 -2.85 -5.91
C MET A 98 -1.98 -1.90 -6.15
N ALA A 99 -2.63 -1.96 -7.32
CA ALA A 99 -3.81 -1.14 -7.59
C ALA A 99 -4.97 -1.40 -6.62
N ASP A 100 -5.17 -2.64 -6.15
CA ASP A 100 -6.19 -2.95 -5.14
C ASP A 100 -5.81 -2.35 -3.77
N LEU A 101 -4.52 -2.34 -3.44
CA LEU A 101 -4.02 -1.71 -2.22
C LEU A 101 -4.22 -0.19 -2.28
N ALA A 102 -4.02 0.40 -3.45
CA ALA A 102 -4.20 1.83 -3.68
C ALA A 102 -5.62 2.30 -3.38
N ASP A 103 -6.62 1.52 -3.77
CA ASP A 103 -8.03 1.79 -3.45
C ASP A 103 -8.29 1.84 -1.94
N ILE A 104 -7.64 0.96 -1.16
CA ILE A 104 -7.74 0.98 0.31
C ILE A 104 -7.04 2.20 0.89
N VAL A 105 -5.88 2.55 0.35
CA VAL A 105 -5.14 3.74 0.81
C VAL A 105 -5.93 5.01 0.54
N ASP A 106 -6.53 5.15 -0.64
CA ASP A 106 -7.40 6.28 -1.01
C ASP A 106 -8.64 6.36 -0.10
N ALA A 107 -9.24 5.22 0.25
CA ALA A 107 -10.40 5.19 1.13
C ALA A 107 -10.09 5.55 2.59
N ASN A 108 -8.87 5.29 3.06
CA ASN A 108 -8.50 5.47 4.47
C ASN A 108 -7.71 6.74 4.75
N TYR A 109 -7.00 7.29 3.76
CA TYR A 109 -6.05 8.39 3.95
C TYR A 109 -6.35 9.55 3.01
N LYS A 110 -6.44 10.73 3.61
CA LYS A 110 -6.50 12.02 2.94
C LYS A 110 -5.11 12.62 2.81
N PHE A 111 -4.61 12.76 1.60
CA PHE A 111 -3.30 13.35 1.33
C PHE A 111 -3.40 14.88 1.15
N LEU A 112 -2.32 15.58 1.50
CA LEU A 112 -2.26 17.03 1.35
C LEU A 112 -2.41 17.44 -0.12
N GLY A 113 -3.39 18.29 -0.40
CA GLY A 113 -3.66 18.84 -1.73
C GLY A 113 -4.67 18.04 -2.55
N GLU A 114 -5.32 17.02 -1.98
CA GLU A 114 -6.54 16.45 -2.55
C GLU A 114 -7.69 17.44 -2.41
N ILE A 115 -8.34 17.74 -3.54
CA ILE A 115 -9.46 18.69 -3.67
C ILE A 115 -10.76 17.91 -3.77
#